data_AF-T1BUC4-F1
#
_entry.id   AF-T1BUC4-F1
#
_cell.length_a   1.000
_cell.length_b   1.000
_cell.length_c   1.000
_cell.angle_alpha   90.00
_cell.angle_beta   90.00
_cell.angle_gamma   90.00
#
_symmetry.space_group_name_H-M   'P 1'
#
loop_
_entity.id
_entity.type
_entity.pdbx_description
1 polymer ?
#
loop_
_entity_poly.entity_id
_entity_poly.type
_entity_poly.pdbx_seq_one_letter_code
_entity_poly.pdbx_strand_id
1 'polypeptide(L)' 'MVSVDKLRSARRYVIVGAFVVAAIITPPDVLSMTLLAVPMVLLYEAGVLVAAMLVR' A
#
# COMPACT_ATOMS: atom_id res chain seq x y z
N MET A 1 -17.67 -2.02 -10.87
CA MET A 1 -16.67 -3.10 -10.96
C MET A 1 -15.28 -2.48 -10.80
N VAL A 2 -14.52 -2.90 -9.78
CA VAL A 2 -13.14 -2.43 -9.57
C VAL A 2 -12.25 -3.29 -10.45
N SER A 3 -11.71 -2.72 -11.52
CA SER A 3 -10.75 -3.40 -12.39
C SER A 3 -9.35 -3.38 -11.76
N VAL A 4 -8.55 -4.42 -12.03
CA VAL A 4 -7.15 -4.53 -11.58
C VAL A 4 -6.33 -3.32 -12.04
N ASP A 5 -6.67 -2.71 -13.18
CA ASP A 5 -6.07 -1.46 -13.67
C ASP A 5 -6.32 -0.26 -12.75
N LYS A 6 -7.52 -0.15 -12.15
CA LYS A 6 -7.81 0.89 -11.15
C LYS A 6 -6.96 0.70 -9.90
N LEU A 7 -6.79 -0.54 -9.43
CA LEU A 7 -5.90 -0.85 -8.31
C LEU A 7 -4.44 -0.50 -8.66
N ARG A 8 -3.98 -0.84 -9.87
CA ARG A 8 -2.64 -0.44 -10.34
C ARG A 8 -2.41 1.07 -10.30
N SER A 9 -3.40 1.86 -10.72
CA SER A 9 -3.33 3.33 -10.68
C SER A 9 -3.38 3.90 -9.25
N ALA A 10 -3.94 3.15 -8.29
CA ALA A 10 -4.08 3.57 -6.91
C ALA A 10 -2.83 3.35 -6.05
N ARG A 11 -1.79 2.64 -6.54
CA ARG A 11 -0.51 2.40 -5.83
C ARG A 11 0.05 3.65 -5.15
N ARG A 12 0.13 4.76 -5.88
CA ARG A 12 0.65 6.04 -5.35
C ARG A 12 -0.16 6.57 -4.17
N TYR A 13 -1.48 6.38 -4.18
CA TYR A 13 -2.36 6.80 -3.10
C TYR A 13 -2.22 5.89 -1.88
N VAL A 14 -2.03 4.59 -2.09
CA VAL A 14 -1.80 3.63 -1.00
C VAL A 14 -0.46 3.85 -0.32
N ILE A 15 0.60 4.10 -1.09
CA ILE A 15 1.93 4.42 -0.53
C ILE A 15 1.83 5.69 0.32
N VAL A 16 1.25 6.78 -0.21
CA VAL A 16 1.06 8.02 0.56
C VAL A 16 0.19 7.80 1.81
N GLY A 17 -0.92 7.07 1.67
CA GLY A 17 -1.78 6.73 2.81
C GLY A 17 -1.06 5.91 3.89
N ALA A 18 -0.23 4.95 3.50
CA ALA A 18 0.57 4.16 4.43
C ALA A 18 1.58 5.03 5.19
N PHE A 19 2.25 5.96 4.52
CA PHE A 19 3.15 6.92 5.17
C PHE A 19 2.42 7.89 6.09
N VAL A 20 1.22 8.35 5.72
CA VAL A 20 0.38 9.20 6.59
C VAL A 20 -0.03 8.45 7.86
N VAL A 21 -0.46 7.19 7.72
CA VAL A 21 -0.81 6.35 8.87
C VAL A 21 0.42 6.10 9.76
N ALA A 22 1.58 5.79 9.15
CA ALA A 22 2.83 5.63 9.90
C ALA A 22 3.23 6.92 10.63
N ALA A 23 2.99 8.10 10.04
CA ALA A 23 3.27 9.40 10.66
C ALA A 23 2.36 9.77 11.82
N ILE A 24 1.14 9.26 11.84
CA ILE A 24 0.21 9.45 12.95
C ILE A 24 0.59 8.55 14.12
N ILE A 25 1.02 7.31 13.82
CA ILE A 25 1.28 6.28 14.83
C ILE A 25 2.68 6.40 15.44
N THR A 26 3.68 6.75 14.63
CA THR A 26 5.09 6.84 15.04
C THR A 26 5.55 8.30 14.92
N PRO A 27 6.35 8.83 15.87
CA PRO A 27 7.00 10.13 15.69
C PRO A 27 7.78 10.17 14.36
N PRO A 28 8.16 11.37 13.85
CA PRO A 28 8.70 11.59 12.50
C PRO A 28 10.14 11.05 12.31
N ASP A 29 10.36 9.80 12.66
CA ASP A 29 11.54 9.03 12.32
C ASP A 29 11.29 8.30 10.99
N VAL A 30 11.95 8.81 9.95
CA VAL A 30 11.85 8.29 8.57
C VAL A 30 12.20 6.80 8.52
N LEU A 31 13.12 6.32 9.36
CA LEU A 31 13.52 4.92 9.37
C LEU A 31 12.37 4.03 9.87
N SER A 32 11.83 4.33 11.05
CA SER A 32 10.70 3.60 11.64
C SER A 32 9.43 3.72 10.80
N MET A 33 9.18 4.88 10.19
CA MET A 33 8.05 5.08 9.25
C MET A 33 8.15 4.19 8.02
N THR A 34 9.35 4.10 7.42
CA THR A 34 9.55 3.27 6.23
C THR A 34 9.44 1.79 6.58
N LEU A 35 9.95 1.38 7.76
CA LEU A 35 9.84 -0.01 8.25
C LEU A 35 8.37 -0.45 8.46
N LEU A 36 7.48 0.47 8.85
CA LEU A 36 6.03 0.24 8.97
C LEU A 36 5.28 0.39 7.63
N ALA A 37 5.71 1.30 6.76
CA ALA A 37 5.09 1.50 5.45
C ALA A 37 5.37 0.33 4.49
N VAL A 38 6.56 -0.28 4.56
CA VAL A 38 6.96 -1.44 3.74
C VAL A 38 5.96 -2.60 3.85
N PRO A 39 5.61 -3.14 5.04
CA PRO A 39 4.66 -4.24 5.16
C PRO A 39 3.24 -3.85 4.70
N MET A 40 2.82 -2.60 4.91
CA MET A 40 1.53 -2.09 4.41
C MET A 40 1.46 -2.10 2.88
N VAL A 41 2.51 -1.62 2.21
CA VAL A 41 2.60 -1.64 0.74
C VAL A 41 2.70 -3.08 0.22
N LEU A 42 3.42 -3.95 0.92
CA LEU A 42 3.60 -5.35 0.54
C LEU A 42 2.28 -6.14 0.62
N LEU A 43 1.49 -5.91 1.66
CA LEU A 43 0.11 -6.43 1.78
C LEU A 43 -0.79 -5.96 0.63
N TYR A 44 -0.67 -4.68 0.25
CA TYR A 44 -1.42 -4.15 -0.88
C TYR A 44 -1.02 -4.80 -2.20
N GLU A 45 0.29 -4.92 -2.49
CA GLU A 45 0.80 -5.60 -3.67
C GLU A 45 0.35 -7.07 -3.74
N ALA A 46 0.40 -7.78 -2.61
CA ALA A 46 -0.08 -9.16 -2.52
C ALA A 46 -1.59 -9.26 -2.82
N GLY A 47 -2.41 -8.35 -2.28
CA GLY A 47 -3.84 -8.29 -2.58
C GLY A 47 -4.13 -8.00 -4.05
N VAL A 48 -3.39 -7.07 -4.65
CA VAL A 48 -3.50 -6.76 -6.09
C VAL A 48 -3.06 -7.94 -6.96
N LEU A 49 -2.00 -8.67 -6.56
CA LEU A 49 -1.54 -9.87 -7.25
C LEU A 49 -2.60 -10.98 -7.23
N VAL A 50 -3.18 -11.26 -6.07
CA VAL A 50 -4.25 -12.26 -5.92
C VAL A 50 -5.50 -11.86 -6.69
N ALA A 51 -5.91 -10.59 -6.63
CA ALA A 51 -7.02 -10.08 -7.44
C ALA A 51 -6.74 -10.19 -8.95
N ALA A 52 -5.49 -9.95 -9.37
CA ALA A 52 -5.07 -10.12 -10.76
C ALA A 52 -5.07 -11.58 -11.21
N MET A 53 -4.77 -12.53 -10.30
CA MET A 53 -4.86 -13.97 -10.58
C MET A 53 -6.32 -14.45 -10.64
N LEU A 54 -7.20 -13.93 -9.78
CA LEU A 54 -8.63 -14.31 -9.72
C LEU A 54 -9.47 -13.75 -10.87
N VAL A 55 -9.09 -12.60 -11.42
CA VAL A 55 -9.81 -11.92 -12.51
C VAL A 55 -9.29 -12.35 -13.89
N ARG A 56 -8.25 -13.20 -13.94
CA ARG A 56 -7.72 -13.82 -15.15
C ARG A 56 -8.39 -15.16 -15.42
#